data_AF-A0A077EDV9-F1
#
_entry.id   AF-A0A077EDV9-F1
#
_cell.length_a   1.000
_cell.length_b   1.000
_cell.length_c   1.000
_cell.angle_alpha   90.00
_cell.angle_beta   90.00
_cell.angle_gamma   90.00
#
_symmetry.space_group_name_H-M   'P 1'
#
loop_
_entity.id
_entity.type
_entity.pdbx_description
1 polymer ?
#
loop_
_entity_poly.entity_id
_entity_poly.type
_entity_poly.pdbx_seq_one_letter_code
_entity_poly.pdbx_strand_id
1 'polypeptide(L)'
;MKYKIFLAFIFSIFSFAQEVKLNKKIKSDSDFLHLSGLVIPKNIDIFDRNTLITSSKNDSVISANYQDKNKENNLSIFLVPSALDEFELLGAFKNENAREGFLLSETIVKPSQYKKGKFILQELSSDFDKNEQHININIIKAGRWILLTKLIIGKKENANNFVEFSKNFKDILRPENIVEKVPLSRLSNIHYSRASFRDSLMLQSTMSSATHKMKWIYENVNKYERAAGIPELYLDYHKAGLVGFIDYSLMKKPKTPKGTQLTYDYLNAIKKIKESGFLNEFLMSKYHNCLIGPKDYIFNFDGYEKWKSENKFDINMDDLYYVIVNSKKLIDLSKEEN
;
A
#
# COMPACT_ATOMS: atom_id res chain seq x y z
N MET A 1 41.32 -5.43 25.29
CA MET A 1 41.19 -6.43 24.22
C MET A 1 39.94 -7.28 24.47
N LYS A 2 38.96 -7.23 23.55
CA LYS A 2 37.91 -8.21 23.21
C LYS A 2 36.51 -7.60 23.02
N TYR A 3 36.32 -7.19 21.77
CA TYR A 3 35.13 -7.13 20.90
C TYR A 3 33.71 -6.92 21.45
N LYS A 4 33.16 -5.78 20.99
CA LYS A 4 31.77 -5.47 20.63
C LYS A 4 31.00 -6.65 20.01
N ILE A 5 29.72 -6.79 20.38
CA ILE A 5 28.66 -7.17 19.45
C ILE A 5 27.46 -6.25 19.72
N PHE A 6 27.38 -5.17 18.94
CA PHE A 6 26.19 -4.33 18.83
C PHE A 6 25.26 -5.04 17.84
N LEU A 7 24.17 -5.59 18.34
CA LEU A 7 23.20 -6.35 17.55
C LEU A 7 22.31 -5.36 16.78
N ALA A 8 22.83 -4.86 15.66
CA ALA A 8 22.06 -4.13 14.67
C ALA A 8 21.10 -5.11 13.97
N PHE A 9 19.89 -5.25 14.51
CA PHE A 9 18.82 -5.98 13.84
C PHE A 9 18.24 -5.12 12.72
N ILE A 10 18.79 -5.35 11.53
CA ILE A 10 18.13 -5.41 10.22
C ILE A 10 16.81 -4.63 10.17
N PHE A 11 16.91 -3.30 10.12
CA PHE A 11 16.11 -2.60 9.13
C PHE A 11 16.61 -3.12 7.79
N SER A 12 15.86 -4.03 7.19
CA SER A 12 15.85 -4.13 5.74
C SER A 12 15.33 -2.78 5.24
N ILE A 13 16.27 -1.85 5.11
CA ILE A 13 16.20 -0.76 4.15
C ILE A 13 16.00 -1.49 2.82
N PHE A 14 14.75 -1.79 2.48
CA PHE A 14 14.41 -1.91 1.07
C PHE A 14 14.53 -0.49 0.54
N SER A 15 15.75 -0.13 0.17
CA SER A 15 16.00 0.89 -0.83
C SER A 15 15.25 0.44 -2.07
N PHE A 16 14.00 0.88 -2.24
CA PHE A 16 13.38 0.99 -3.55
C PHE A 16 14.06 2.14 -4.29
N ALA A 17 15.32 1.88 -4.59
CA ALA A 17 16.21 2.53 -5.51
C ALA A 17 17.53 1.73 -5.41
N GLN A 18 17.56 0.50 -5.94
CA GLN A 18 18.59 0.34 -6.97
C GLN A 18 18.29 1.50 -7.90
N GLU A 19 19.16 2.52 -7.96
CA GLU A 19 19.02 3.63 -8.89
C GLU A 19 18.76 3.00 -10.25
N VAL A 20 17.49 2.87 -10.63
CA VAL A 20 17.11 2.53 -11.98
C VAL A 20 17.48 3.80 -12.70
N LYS A 21 18.72 3.85 -13.19
CA LYS A 21 19.29 5.07 -13.72
C LYS A 21 18.38 5.53 -14.86
N LEU A 22 17.59 6.57 -14.58
CA LEU A 22 16.67 7.20 -15.51
C LEU A 22 17.51 7.95 -16.55
N ASN A 23 18.04 7.21 -17.52
CA ASN A 23 19.09 7.71 -18.40
C ASN A 23 18.61 7.97 -19.83
N LYS A 24 17.39 7.56 -20.18
CA LYS A 24 16.87 7.70 -21.53
C LYS A 24 15.80 8.78 -21.57
N LYS A 25 16.19 10.00 -21.97
CA LYS A 25 15.26 11.08 -22.26
C LYS A 25 14.53 10.77 -23.57
N ILE A 26 13.20 10.80 -23.54
CA ILE A 26 12.36 10.57 -24.71
C ILE A 26 12.02 11.93 -25.32
N LYS A 27 12.43 12.15 -26.57
CA LYS A 27 11.96 13.28 -27.38
C LYS A 27 10.68 12.83 -28.09
N SER A 28 9.53 13.13 -27.51
CA SER A 28 8.23 12.89 -28.15
C SER A 28 7.36 14.13 -28.05
N ASP A 29 6.88 14.58 -29.21
CA ASP A 29 5.92 15.67 -29.38
C ASP A 29 4.47 15.16 -29.46
N SER A 30 4.27 13.86 -29.16
CA SER A 30 2.97 13.21 -29.10
C SER A 30 2.81 12.40 -27.81
N ASP A 31 1.65 11.80 -27.62
CA ASP A 31 1.40 10.88 -26.52
C ASP A 31 2.38 9.71 -26.54
N PHE A 32 2.79 9.25 -25.36
CA PHE A 32 3.73 8.15 -25.23
C PHE A 32 3.04 6.92 -24.64
N LEU A 33 3.01 5.82 -25.39
CA LEU A 33 2.47 4.55 -24.92
C LEU A 33 3.58 3.71 -24.25
N HIS A 34 3.40 3.46 -22.96
CA HIS A 34 4.29 2.59 -22.19
C HIS A 34 4.00 1.10 -22.43
N LEU A 35 5.00 0.25 -22.16
CA LEU A 35 4.83 -1.21 -22.20
C LEU A 35 3.73 -1.71 -21.26
N SER A 36 3.46 -1.02 -20.15
CA SER A 36 2.38 -1.39 -19.23
C SER A 36 0.99 -1.13 -19.83
N GLY A 37 0.87 -0.37 -20.92
CA GLY A 37 -0.42 0.07 -21.45
C GLY A 37 -0.84 1.46 -20.99
N LEU A 38 -0.09 2.08 -20.06
CA LEU A 38 -0.31 3.47 -19.68
C LEU A 38 0.04 4.41 -20.83
N VAL A 39 -0.85 5.35 -21.14
CA VAL A 39 -0.59 6.45 -22.06
C VAL A 39 -0.18 7.66 -21.24
N ILE A 40 0.96 8.25 -21.60
CA ILE A 40 1.47 9.49 -21.02
C ILE A 40 1.19 10.62 -22.03
N PRO A 41 0.17 11.46 -21.80
CA PRO A 41 -0.22 12.47 -22.76
C PRO A 41 0.87 13.52 -22.99
N LYS A 42 0.88 14.16 -24.16
CA LYS A 42 1.72 15.34 -24.40
C LYS A 42 1.27 16.53 -23.58
N ASN A 43 -0.05 16.73 -23.47
CA ASN A 43 -0.66 17.82 -22.70
C ASN A 43 -1.77 17.25 -21.81
N ILE A 44 -1.96 17.85 -20.64
CA ILE A 44 -3.00 17.48 -19.69
C ILE A 44 -3.62 18.77 -19.18
N ASP A 45 -4.78 19.13 -19.74
CA ASP A 45 -5.47 20.38 -19.43
C ASP A 45 -4.53 21.60 -19.60
N ILE A 46 -4.24 22.33 -18.51
CA ILE A 46 -3.34 23.49 -18.53
C ILE A 46 -1.85 23.14 -18.50
N PHE A 47 -1.50 21.86 -18.36
CA PHE A 47 -0.14 21.39 -18.17
C PHE A 47 0.46 20.82 -19.46
N ASP A 48 1.61 21.35 -19.85
CA ASP A 48 2.36 20.86 -21.02
C ASP A 48 3.54 19.99 -20.55
N ARG A 49 3.73 18.82 -21.18
CA ARG A 49 4.84 17.91 -20.85
C ARG A 49 6.17 18.52 -21.31
N ASN A 50 7.02 18.88 -20.34
CA ASN A 50 8.35 19.43 -20.59
C ASN A 50 9.44 18.34 -20.59
N THR A 51 9.22 17.25 -19.84
CA THR A 51 10.23 16.21 -19.64
C THR A 51 9.55 14.84 -19.63
N LEU A 52 10.15 13.89 -20.35
CA LEU A 52 9.78 12.48 -20.33
C LEU A 52 11.06 11.65 -20.29
N ILE A 53 11.22 10.84 -19.25
CA ILE A 53 12.39 10.00 -19.03
C ILE A 53 11.93 8.58 -18.75
N THR A 54 12.67 7.60 -19.26
CA THR A 54 12.46 6.20 -18.99
C THR A 54 13.77 5.50 -18.61
N SER A 55 13.66 4.31 -18.02
CA SER A 55 14.81 3.45 -17.77
C SER A 55 15.39 2.94 -19.09
N SER A 56 16.71 3.01 -19.28
CA SER A 56 17.36 2.50 -20.49
C SER A 56 17.16 0.98 -20.69
N LYS A 57 16.94 0.25 -19.60
CA LYS A 57 16.67 -1.20 -19.62
C LYS A 57 15.15 -1.42 -19.70
N ASN A 58 14.69 -1.78 -20.90
CA ASN A 58 13.33 -2.22 -21.20
C ASN A 58 12.21 -1.19 -20.96
N ASP A 59 12.55 0.10 -20.83
CA ASP A 59 11.59 1.19 -20.60
C ASP A 59 10.63 0.95 -19.41
N SER A 60 11.03 0.13 -18.43
CA SER A 60 10.19 -0.37 -17.32
C SER A 60 9.71 0.68 -16.30
N VAL A 61 10.37 1.84 -16.27
CA VAL A 61 10.05 2.98 -15.41
C VAL A 61 9.74 4.20 -16.28
N ILE A 62 8.79 5.03 -15.85
CA ILE A 62 8.51 6.34 -16.44
C ILE A 62 8.64 7.42 -15.37
N SER A 63 9.20 8.56 -15.76
CA SER A 63 9.06 9.84 -15.09
C SER A 63 8.68 10.90 -16.15
N ALA A 64 7.53 11.54 -15.97
CA ALA A 64 7.06 12.62 -16.82
C ALA A 64 6.78 13.85 -15.95
N ASN A 65 7.33 15.00 -16.33
CA ASN A 65 7.08 16.26 -15.66
C ASN A 65 6.36 17.21 -16.62
N TYR A 66 5.37 17.89 -16.07
CA TYR A 66 4.54 18.87 -16.73
C TYR A 66 4.57 20.15 -15.94
N GLN A 67 4.37 21.25 -16.65
CA GLN A 67 4.35 22.59 -16.08
C GLN A 67 3.27 23.40 -16.78
N ASP A 68 2.59 24.26 -16.03
CA ASP A 68 1.65 25.22 -16.61
C ASP A 68 2.40 26.36 -17.33
N LYS A 69 1.67 27.13 -18.14
CA LYS A 69 2.27 28.23 -18.93
C LYS A 69 2.96 29.28 -18.05
N ASN A 70 2.43 29.51 -16.84
CA ASN A 70 2.95 30.50 -15.90
C ASN A 70 4.13 29.97 -15.07
N LYS A 71 4.44 28.67 -15.16
CA LYS A 71 5.49 27.99 -14.38
C LYS A 71 5.26 28.03 -12.87
N GLU A 72 4.03 28.27 -12.44
CA GLU A 72 3.64 28.30 -11.03
C GLU A 72 3.22 26.91 -10.54
N ASN A 73 2.71 26.06 -11.43
CA ASN A 73 2.15 24.76 -11.07
C ASN A 73 2.89 23.64 -11.80
N ASN A 74 3.18 22.55 -11.07
CA ASN A 74 3.89 21.40 -11.61
C ASN A 74 3.11 20.12 -11.36
N LEU A 75 3.07 19.26 -12.37
CA LEU A 75 2.54 17.91 -12.26
C LEU A 75 3.64 16.92 -12.63
N SER A 76 3.85 15.93 -11.77
CA SER A 76 4.80 14.84 -12.01
C SER A 76 4.05 13.51 -12.03
N ILE A 77 4.36 12.66 -13.01
CA ILE A 77 3.83 11.30 -13.15
C ILE A 77 5.00 10.35 -13.12
N PHE A 78 4.93 9.36 -12.23
CA PHE A 78 5.90 8.29 -12.14
C PHE A 78 5.19 6.95 -12.25
N LEU A 79 5.75 6.06 -13.06
CA LEU A 79 5.30 4.67 -13.11
C LEU A 79 6.50 3.78 -12.85
N VAL A 80 6.46 3.00 -11.78
CA VAL A 80 7.56 2.14 -11.36
C VAL A 80 7.09 0.69 -11.23
N PRO A 81 7.94 -0.31 -11.55
CA PRO A 81 7.68 -1.68 -11.18
C PRO A 81 7.48 -1.77 -9.67
N SER A 82 6.45 -2.48 -9.28
CA SER A 82 6.04 -2.61 -7.90
C SER A 82 6.42 -3.99 -7.36
N ALA A 83 6.75 -4.05 -6.08
CA ALA A 83 6.74 -5.33 -5.37
C ALA A 83 5.33 -5.94 -5.41
N LEU A 84 5.26 -7.25 -5.20
CA LEU A 84 3.99 -7.97 -5.29
C LEU A 84 3.44 -8.33 -3.91
N ASP A 85 4.00 -7.73 -2.86
CA ASP A 85 3.61 -7.98 -1.48
C ASP A 85 2.54 -7.00 -0.96
N GLU A 86 1.95 -7.34 0.19
CA GLU A 86 0.80 -6.66 0.78
C GLU A 86 1.12 -5.34 1.51
N PHE A 87 2.36 -4.85 1.47
CA PHE A 87 2.74 -3.59 2.11
C PHE A 87 3.34 -2.58 1.14
N GLU A 88 3.35 -2.91 -0.15
CA GLU A 88 4.07 -2.16 -1.16
C GLU A 88 3.41 -0.81 -1.45
N LEU A 89 2.07 -0.71 -1.47
CA LEU A 89 1.40 0.60 -1.64
C LEU A 89 1.67 1.50 -0.44
N LEU A 90 1.50 0.97 0.77
CA LEU A 90 1.75 1.73 2.00
C LEU A 90 3.23 2.14 2.12
N GLY A 91 4.15 1.25 1.76
CA GLY A 91 5.59 1.52 1.76
C GLY A 91 5.96 2.63 0.78
N ALA A 92 5.45 2.57 -0.46
CA ALA A 92 5.65 3.62 -1.45
C ALA A 92 5.08 4.97 -0.97
N PHE A 93 3.89 4.95 -0.35
CA PHE A 93 3.25 6.15 0.18
C PHE A 93 4.03 6.78 1.34
N LYS A 94 4.48 5.98 2.31
CA LYS A 94 5.36 6.44 3.39
C LYS A 94 6.64 7.06 2.85
N ASN A 95 7.28 6.40 1.88
CA ASN A 95 8.54 6.86 1.31
C ASN A 95 8.39 8.19 0.56
N GLU A 96 7.32 8.37 -0.23
CA GLU A 96 7.14 9.62 -0.97
C GLU A 96 6.79 10.80 -0.05
N ASN A 97 5.91 10.60 0.96
CA ASN A 97 5.63 11.64 1.94
C ASN A 97 6.88 12.03 2.73
N ALA A 98 7.69 11.05 3.14
CA ALA A 98 8.95 11.29 3.85
C ALA A 98 9.98 12.06 2.99
N ARG A 99 10.03 11.82 1.67
CA ARG A 99 10.87 12.61 0.75
C ARG A 99 10.48 14.08 0.69
N GLU A 100 9.19 14.38 0.86
CA GLU A 100 8.71 15.74 0.97
C GLU A 100 8.90 16.34 2.37
N GLY A 101 9.38 15.55 3.32
CA GLY A 101 9.67 15.97 4.70
C GLY A 101 8.48 15.88 5.64
N PHE A 102 7.47 15.05 5.33
CA PHE A 102 6.27 14.90 6.14
C PHE A 102 6.19 13.51 6.76
N LEU A 103 5.84 13.47 8.05
CA LEU A 103 5.40 12.24 8.70
C LEU A 103 3.93 12.00 8.38
N LEU A 104 3.51 10.74 8.22
CA LEU A 104 2.11 10.43 7.92
C LEU A 104 1.14 10.94 8.99
N SER A 105 1.59 11.04 10.25
CA SER A 105 0.82 11.63 11.36
C SER A 105 0.51 13.12 11.18
N GLU A 106 1.23 13.81 10.29
CA GLU A 106 1.11 15.24 10.02
C GLU A 106 0.35 15.52 8.71
N THR A 107 -0.03 14.46 7.97
CA THR A 107 -0.69 14.58 6.66
C THR A 107 -2.14 14.16 6.72
N ILE A 108 -2.98 14.79 5.90
CA ILE A 108 -4.35 14.31 5.68
C ILE A 108 -4.28 13.13 4.71
N VAL A 109 -4.26 11.91 5.25
CA VAL A 109 -4.27 10.68 4.45
C VAL A 109 -5.70 10.34 4.03
N LYS A 110 -5.87 9.99 2.76
CA LYS A 110 -7.15 9.61 2.16
C LYS A 110 -7.01 8.25 1.46
N PRO A 111 -7.26 7.14 2.16
CA PRO A 111 -7.35 5.84 1.52
C PRO A 111 -8.64 5.74 0.72
N SER A 112 -8.55 5.26 -0.52
CA SER A 112 -9.69 5.18 -1.42
C SER A 112 -9.54 4.07 -2.45
N GLN A 113 -10.54 3.96 -3.33
CA GLN A 113 -10.54 3.01 -4.43
C GLN A 113 -10.85 3.75 -5.73
N TYR A 114 -10.03 3.52 -6.75
CA TYR A 114 -10.32 3.92 -8.11
C TYR A 114 -11.12 2.81 -8.81
N LYS A 115 -12.35 3.12 -9.23
CA LYS A 115 -13.26 2.16 -9.87
C LYS A 115 -13.56 2.63 -11.30
N LYS A 116 -13.09 1.87 -12.29
CA LYS A 116 -13.37 2.14 -13.70
C LYS A 116 -13.60 0.83 -14.44
N GLY A 117 -14.73 0.75 -15.16
CA GLY A 117 -15.15 -0.48 -15.80
C GLY A 117 -15.29 -1.62 -14.78
N LYS A 118 -14.56 -2.72 -15.00
CA LYS A 118 -14.58 -3.90 -14.12
C LYS A 118 -13.49 -3.90 -13.05
N PHE A 119 -12.50 -3.01 -13.16
CA PHE A 119 -11.34 -3.01 -12.28
C PHE A 119 -11.55 -2.09 -11.08
N ILE A 120 -11.01 -2.53 -9.94
CA ILE A 120 -10.92 -1.75 -8.71
C ILE A 120 -9.45 -1.70 -8.34
N LEU A 121 -8.91 -0.49 -8.24
CA LEU A 121 -7.51 -0.24 -7.85
C LEU A 121 -7.49 0.43 -6.49
N GLN A 122 -6.51 0.08 -5.67
CA GLN A 122 -6.32 0.71 -4.37
C GLN A 122 -5.46 1.96 -4.49
N GLU A 123 -5.84 2.98 -3.73
CA GLU A 123 -5.30 4.32 -3.83
C GLU A 123 -5.04 4.91 -2.44
N LEU A 124 -3.85 5.49 -2.26
CA LEU A 124 -3.53 6.36 -1.14
C LEU A 124 -3.21 7.75 -1.67
N SER A 125 -3.84 8.78 -1.11
CA SER A 125 -3.44 10.16 -1.36
C SER A 125 -3.21 10.94 -0.08
N SER A 126 -2.34 11.94 -0.15
CA SER A 126 -2.13 12.94 0.89
C SER A 126 -2.15 14.34 0.31
N ASP A 127 -2.58 15.28 1.14
CA ASP A 127 -2.54 16.72 0.89
C ASP A 127 -1.81 17.41 2.05
N PHE A 128 -0.90 18.32 1.73
CA PHE A 128 -0.19 19.13 2.72
C PHE A 128 0.33 20.45 2.10
N ASP A 129 0.56 21.44 2.95
CA ASP A 129 1.10 22.73 2.55
C ASP A 129 2.58 22.85 2.94
N LYS A 130 3.40 23.41 2.04
CA LYS A 130 4.83 23.64 2.27
C LYS A 130 5.27 24.92 1.56
N ASN A 131 5.88 25.86 2.27
CA ASN A 131 6.43 27.10 1.69
C ASN A 131 5.44 27.83 0.76
N GLU A 132 4.20 28.05 1.23
CA GLU A 132 3.07 28.63 0.47
C GLU A 132 2.53 27.79 -0.70
N GLN A 133 3.14 26.65 -0.99
CA GLN A 133 2.69 25.69 -1.99
C GLN A 133 1.74 24.68 -1.37
N HIS A 134 0.79 24.20 -2.17
CA HIS A 134 -0.01 23.04 -1.84
C HIS A 134 0.48 21.83 -2.63
N ILE A 135 0.67 20.71 -1.96
CA ILE A 135 1.21 19.48 -2.55
C ILE A 135 0.19 18.37 -2.34
N ASN A 136 -0.22 17.76 -3.45
CA ASN A 136 -1.00 16.53 -3.46
C ASN A 136 -0.13 15.39 -3.98
N ILE A 137 -0.02 14.31 -3.19
CA ILE A 137 0.58 13.04 -3.61
C ILE A 137 -0.53 12.02 -3.73
N ASN A 138 -0.52 11.26 -4.81
CA ASN A 138 -1.45 10.16 -5.04
C ASN A 138 -0.68 8.96 -5.57
N ILE A 139 -0.95 7.79 -4.99
CA ILE A 139 -0.32 6.54 -5.37
C ILE A 139 -1.40 5.48 -5.58
N ILE A 140 -1.37 4.85 -6.76
CA ILE A 140 -2.30 3.81 -7.17
C ILE A 140 -1.53 2.52 -7.42
N LYS A 141 -1.99 1.43 -6.79
CA LYS A 141 -1.52 0.08 -7.05
C LYS A 141 -2.23 -0.48 -8.29
N ALA A 142 -1.47 -0.70 -9.37
CA ALA A 142 -1.99 -1.17 -10.66
C ALA A 142 -1.21 -2.39 -11.14
N GLY A 143 -1.50 -3.55 -10.54
CA GLY A 143 -0.89 -4.83 -10.86
C GLY A 143 0.61 -4.84 -10.51
N ARG A 144 1.45 -5.03 -11.54
CA ARG A 144 2.92 -5.05 -11.38
C ARG A 144 3.55 -3.66 -11.30
N TRP A 145 2.74 -2.60 -11.29
CA TRP A 145 3.22 -1.23 -11.22
C TRP A 145 2.57 -0.46 -10.08
N ILE A 146 3.29 0.55 -9.62
CA ILE A 146 2.76 1.66 -8.87
C ILE A 146 2.76 2.88 -9.79
N LEU A 147 1.61 3.52 -9.90
CA LEU A 147 1.47 4.84 -10.50
C LEU A 147 1.46 5.88 -9.39
N LEU A 148 2.43 6.77 -9.40
CA LEU A 148 2.53 7.90 -8.48
C LEU A 148 2.32 9.19 -9.26
N THR A 149 1.51 10.07 -8.71
CA THR A 149 1.24 11.38 -9.29
C THR A 149 1.41 12.43 -8.21
N LYS A 150 2.18 13.48 -8.51
CA LYS A 150 2.44 14.58 -7.59
C LYS A 150 2.05 15.88 -8.25
N LEU A 151 1.11 16.59 -7.65
CA LEU A 151 0.69 17.92 -8.07
C LEU A 151 1.20 18.93 -7.05
N ILE A 152 1.95 19.93 -7.53
CA ILE A 152 2.45 21.06 -6.76
C ILE A 152 1.79 22.31 -7.30
N ILE A 153 1.06 23.01 -6.43
CA ILE A 153 0.36 24.25 -6.75
C ILE A 153 1.15 25.38 -6.09
N GLY A 154 1.66 26.31 -6.90
CA GLY A 154 2.60 27.34 -6.44
C GLY A 154 2.02 28.26 -5.37
N LYS A 155 0.70 28.48 -5.38
CA LYS A 155 -0.04 29.30 -4.41
C LYS A 155 -1.15 28.47 -3.79
N LYS A 156 -1.07 28.18 -2.49
CA LYS A 156 -2.05 27.36 -1.77
C LYS A 156 -3.49 27.87 -1.86
N GLU A 157 -3.70 29.17 -2.02
CA GLU A 157 -5.02 29.78 -2.21
C GLU A 157 -5.74 29.25 -3.46
N ASN A 158 -4.96 28.84 -4.47
CA ASN A 158 -5.49 28.27 -5.70
C ASN A 158 -5.77 26.76 -5.59
N ALA A 159 -5.47 26.11 -4.46
CA ALA A 159 -5.60 24.65 -4.33
C ALA A 159 -7.02 24.14 -4.62
N ASN A 160 -8.04 24.90 -4.21
CA ASN A 160 -9.43 24.54 -4.45
C ASN A 160 -9.76 24.42 -5.95
N ASN A 161 -9.09 25.19 -6.81
CA ASN A 161 -9.29 25.14 -8.27
C ASN A 161 -8.80 23.82 -8.89
N PHE A 162 -7.96 23.07 -8.17
CA PHE A 162 -7.37 21.83 -8.64
C PHE A 162 -7.96 20.58 -7.98
N VAL A 163 -8.94 20.72 -7.08
CA VAL A 163 -9.62 19.57 -6.46
C VAL A 163 -10.32 18.72 -7.51
N GLU A 164 -11.00 19.37 -8.46
CA GLU A 164 -11.67 18.67 -9.57
C GLU A 164 -10.68 18.10 -10.57
N PHE A 165 -9.59 18.83 -10.86
CA PHE A 165 -8.48 18.33 -11.67
C PHE A 165 -7.93 17.03 -11.08
N SER A 166 -7.57 17.00 -9.80
CA SER A 166 -7.03 15.81 -9.13
C SER A 166 -8.00 14.61 -9.15
N LYS A 167 -9.31 14.86 -9.14
CA LYS A 167 -10.33 13.81 -9.30
C LYS A 167 -10.38 13.27 -10.72
N ASN A 168 -10.41 14.16 -11.72
CA ASN A 168 -10.58 13.81 -13.14
C ASN A 168 -9.29 13.34 -13.80
N PHE A 169 -8.14 13.67 -13.23
CA PHE A 169 -6.83 13.33 -13.77
C PHE A 169 -6.62 11.82 -13.95
N LYS A 170 -7.15 11.02 -13.02
CA LYS A 170 -7.08 9.55 -13.09
C LYS A 170 -7.84 9.00 -14.29
N ASP A 171 -8.92 9.66 -14.70
CA ASP A 171 -9.68 9.29 -15.89
C ASP A 171 -8.97 9.61 -17.20
N ILE A 172 -8.02 10.56 -17.18
CA ILE A 172 -7.12 10.82 -18.31
C ILE A 172 -6.06 9.72 -18.39
N LEU A 173 -5.42 9.39 -17.26
CA LEU A 173 -4.34 8.40 -17.23
C LEU A 173 -4.83 6.96 -17.42
N ARG A 174 -6.06 6.66 -17.01
CA ARG A 174 -6.68 5.33 -17.15
C ARG A 174 -5.81 4.19 -16.61
N PRO A 175 -5.47 4.21 -15.30
CA PRO A 175 -4.60 3.21 -14.69
C PRO A 175 -5.17 1.78 -14.77
N GLU A 176 -6.47 1.61 -15.02
CA GLU A 176 -7.08 0.30 -15.24
C GLU A 176 -6.51 -0.42 -16.46
N ASN A 177 -6.09 0.33 -17.49
CA ASN A 177 -5.48 -0.22 -18.70
C ASN A 177 -4.18 -0.99 -18.38
N ILE A 178 -3.48 -0.60 -17.29
CA ILE A 178 -2.27 -1.29 -16.84
C ILE A 178 -2.60 -2.71 -16.38
N VAL A 179 -3.66 -2.85 -15.60
CA VAL A 179 -4.11 -4.13 -15.06
C VAL A 179 -4.72 -4.99 -16.17
N GLU A 180 -5.49 -4.37 -17.06
CA GLU A 180 -6.08 -5.06 -18.21
C GLU A 180 -5.00 -5.70 -19.11
N LYS A 181 -3.91 -4.98 -19.37
CA LYS A 181 -2.82 -5.49 -20.20
C LYS A 181 -2.01 -6.60 -19.54
N VAL A 182 -1.77 -6.51 -18.24
CA VAL A 182 -0.87 -7.42 -17.50
C VAL A 182 -1.45 -7.74 -16.12
N PRO A 183 -2.55 -8.51 -16.04
CA PRO A 183 -3.20 -8.83 -14.78
C PRO A 183 -2.35 -9.74 -13.90
N LEU A 184 -2.39 -9.52 -12.59
CA LEU A 184 -1.74 -10.42 -11.63
C LEU A 184 -2.48 -11.75 -11.52
N SER A 185 -1.73 -12.80 -11.20
CA SER A 185 -2.30 -14.11 -10.90
C SER A 185 -3.19 -14.06 -9.66
N ARG A 186 -4.26 -14.89 -9.68
CA ARG A 186 -5.05 -15.22 -8.48
C ARG A 186 -4.22 -15.91 -7.40
N LEU A 187 -3.11 -16.55 -7.77
CA LEU A 187 -2.26 -17.30 -6.85
C LEU A 187 -1.37 -16.35 -6.06
N SER A 188 -1.51 -16.40 -4.73
CA SER A 188 -0.61 -15.74 -3.79
C SER A 188 0.17 -16.76 -2.98
N ASN A 189 1.41 -16.42 -2.67
CA ASN A 189 2.27 -17.15 -1.75
C ASN A 189 2.25 -16.47 -0.38
N ILE A 190 2.52 -17.24 0.66
CA ILE A 190 2.74 -16.72 2.01
C ILE A 190 4.21 -16.95 2.34
N HIS A 191 4.92 -15.88 2.67
CA HIS A 191 6.30 -15.94 3.15
C HIS A 191 6.32 -15.69 4.65
N TYR A 192 6.74 -16.68 5.42
CA TYR A 192 6.82 -16.60 6.87
C TYR A 192 8.19 -16.05 7.31
N SER A 193 8.18 -15.11 8.27
CA SER A 193 9.40 -14.57 8.83
C SER A 193 10.04 -15.56 9.81
N ARG A 194 11.35 -15.46 10.05
CA ARG A 194 12.04 -16.31 11.03
C ARG A 194 11.42 -16.24 12.43
N ALA A 195 10.89 -15.07 12.79
CA ALA A 195 10.25 -14.83 14.09
C ALA A 195 9.00 -15.72 14.29
N SER A 196 8.33 -16.14 13.22
CA SER A 196 7.18 -17.05 13.30
C SER A 196 7.58 -18.48 13.73
N PHE A 197 8.82 -18.90 13.43
CA PHE A 197 9.33 -20.24 13.76
C PHE A 197 9.91 -20.34 15.18
N ARG A 198 9.73 -19.32 16.03
CA ARG A 198 10.27 -19.29 17.40
C ARG A 198 9.80 -20.48 18.25
N ASP A 199 8.53 -20.85 18.09
CA ASP A 199 7.91 -22.00 18.73
C ASP A 199 6.71 -22.48 17.91
N SER A 200 6.19 -23.66 18.22
CA SER A 200 5.09 -24.27 17.47
C SER A 200 3.78 -23.51 17.59
N LEU A 201 3.52 -22.84 18.72
CA LEU A 201 2.32 -22.05 18.92
C LEU A 201 2.35 -20.82 18.02
N MET A 202 3.45 -20.06 18.00
CA MET A 202 3.60 -18.88 17.17
C MET A 202 3.49 -19.23 15.68
N LEU A 203 4.15 -20.30 15.24
CA LEU A 203 4.07 -20.74 13.85
C LEU A 203 2.62 -21.09 13.50
N GLN A 204 1.94 -21.83 14.36
CA GLN A 204 0.55 -22.18 14.17
C GLN A 204 -0.33 -20.92 14.10
N SER A 205 -0.27 -20.02 15.07
CA SER A 205 -1.04 -18.77 15.06
C SER A 205 -0.77 -17.93 13.80
N THR A 206 0.48 -17.86 13.37
CA THR A 206 0.90 -17.15 12.16
C THR A 206 0.29 -17.77 10.90
N MET A 207 0.32 -19.11 10.79
CA MET A 207 -0.29 -19.82 9.67
C MET A 207 -1.82 -19.63 9.65
N SER A 208 -2.48 -19.65 10.81
CA SER A 208 -3.91 -19.40 10.89
C SER A 208 -4.24 -17.96 10.47
N SER A 209 -3.49 -16.98 10.95
CA SER A 209 -3.62 -15.57 10.57
C SER A 209 -3.56 -15.40 9.05
N ALA A 210 -2.53 -15.93 8.41
CA ALA A 210 -2.37 -15.84 6.96
C ALA A 210 -3.50 -16.56 6.21
N THR A 211 -3.97 -17.71 6.73
CA THR A 211 -5.10 -18.46 6.14
C THR A 211 -6.40 -17.65 6.20
N HIS A 212 -6.67 -16.97 7.32
CA HIS A 212 -7.84 -16.11 7.46
C HIS A 212 -7.80 -14.91 6.50
N LYS A 213 -6.64 -14.27 6.33
CA LYS A 213 -6.46 -13.22 5.32
C LYS A 213 -6.74 -13.74 3.90
N MET A 214 -6.15 -14.87 3.53
CA MET A 214 -6.38 -15.47 2.22
C MET A 214 -7.85 -15.83 2.00
N LYS A 215 -8.52 -16.42 2.99
CA LYS A 215 -9.96 -16.72 2.94
C LYS A 215 -10.77 -15.44 2.72
N TRP A 216 -10.50 -14.39 3.49
CA TRP A 216 -11.18 -13.10 3.35
C TRP A 216 -11.01 -12.51 1.94
N ILE A 217 -9.80 -12.56 1.36
CA ILE A 217 -9.53 -12.12 -0.02
C ILE A 217 -10.46 -12.84 -1.01
N TYR A 218 -10.55 -14.17 -0.94
CA TYR A 218 -11.34 -14.94 -1.91
C TYR A 218 -12.86 -14.75 -1.74
N GLU A 219 -13.32 -14.51 -0.50
CA GLU A 219 -14.75 -14.32 -0.20
C GLU A 219 -15.24 -12.90 -0.47
N ASN A 220 -14.39 -11.87 -0.32
CA ASN A 220 -14.83 -10.47 -0.29
C ASN A 220 -14.29 -9.62 -1.44
N VAL A 221 -13.22 -10.05 -2.12
CA VAL A 221 -12.56 -9.26 -3.15
C VAL A 221 -12.71 -9.93 -4.49
N ASN A 222 -13.33 -9.26 -5.45
CA ASN A 222 -13.60 -9.85 -6.76
C ASN A 222 -12.31 -10.08 -7.57
N LYS A 223 -12.39 -10.92 -8.60
CA LYS A 223 -11.22 -11.30 -9.43
C LYS A 223 -10.50 -10.12 -10.10
N TYR A 224 -11.22 -9.05 -10.46
CA TYR A 224 -10.62 -7.89 -11.14
C TYR A 224 -9.83 -7.01 -10.18
N GLU A 225 -10.28 -6.88 -8.94
CA GLU A 225 -9.51 -6.22 -7.88
C GLU A 225 -8.28 -7.04 -7.49
N ARG A 226 -8.43 -8.37 -7.35
CA ARG A 226 -7.28 -9.26 -7.09
C ARG A 226 -6.23 -9.24 -8.20
N ALA A 227 -6.66 -9.01 -9.45
CA ALA A 227 -5.76 -8.83 -10.59
C ALA A 227 -4.93 -7.53 -10.50
N ALA A 228 -5.43 -6.53 -9.77
CA ALA A 228 -4.74 -5.27 -9.52
C ALA A 228 -3.77 -5.33 -8.33
N GLY A 229 -4.00 -6.21 -7.35
CA GLY A 229 -3.10 -6.40 -6.22
C GLY A 229 -3.76 -7.03 -5.00
N ILE A 230 -2.99 -7.15 -3.92
CA ILE A 230 -3.51 -7.57 -2.61
C ILE A 230 -4.33 -6.43 -2.02
N PRO A 231 -5.54 -6.68 -1.47
CA PRO A 231 -6.43 -5.68 -0.86
C PRO A 231 -5.91 -5.09 0.47
N GLU A 232 -4.68 -4.58 0.49
CA GLU A 232 -3.96 -4.13 1.68
C GLU A 232 -4.58 -2.93 2.40
N LEU A 233 -5.41 -2.11 1.75
CA LEU A 233 -6.05 -0.96 2.38
C LEU A 233 -7.32 -1.31 3.15
N TYR A 234 -7.85 -2.53 3.04
CA TYR A 234 -9.08 -2.88 3.74
C TYR A 234 -8.83 -3.12 5.24
N LEU A 235 -9.59 -2.44 6.11
CA LEU A 235 -9.52 -2.69 7.55
C LEU A 235 -9.86 -4.15 7.89
N ASP A 236 -10.93 -4.67 7.27
CA ASP A 236 -11.41 -6.03 7.53
C ASP A 236 -10.43 -7.11 7.08
N TYR A 237 -9.62 -6.84 6.05
CA TYR A 237 -8.52 -7.71 5.65
C TYR A 237 -7.48 -7.87 6.77
N HIS A 238 -7.05 -6.78 7.39
CA HIS A 238 -6.11 -6.83 8.52
C HIS A 238 -6.75 -7.40 9.77
N LYS A 239 -8.04 -7.11 10.00
CA LYS A 239 -8.82 -7.69 11.09
C LYS A 239 -8.93 -9.20 10.98
N ALA A 240 -9.19 -9.74 9.78
CA ALA A 240 -9.23 -11.18 9.54
C ALA A 240 -7.91 -11.83 9.92
N GLY A 241 -6.78 -11.23 9.54
CA GLY A 241 -5.45 -11.69 9.96
C GLY A 241 -5.26 -11.66 11.47
N LEU A 242 -5.57 -10.52 12.11
CA LEU A 242 -5.34 -10.35 13.55
C LEU A 242 -6.22 -11.29 14.39
N VAL A 243 -7.48 -11.46 14.02
CA VAL A 243 -8.38 -12.44 14.65
C VAL A 243 -7.91 -13.88 14.40
N GLY A 244 -7.41 -14.16 13.19
CA GLY A 244 -6.87 -15.48 12.84
C GLY A 244 -5.65 -15.89 13.67
N PHE A 245 -4.91 -14.98 14.31
CA PHE A 245 -3.84 -15.35 15.25
C PHE A 245 -4.35 -16.14 16.46
N ILE A 246 -5.58 -15.85 16.91
CA ILE A 246 -6.18 -16.46 18.10
C ILE A 246 -7.33 -17.42 17.77
N ASP A 247 -7.72 -17.53 16.50
CA ASP A 247 -8.70 -18.48 16.00
C ASP A 247 -8.03 -19.58 15.18
N TYR A 248 -8.15 -20.84 15.61
CA TYR A 248 -7.59 -22.01 14.93
C TYR A 248 -8.62 -22.80 14.12
N SER A 249 -9.85 -22.29 13.97
CA SER A 249 -10.99 -22.99 13.35
C SER A 249 -10.72 -23.47 11.91
N LEU A 250 -9.87 -22.76 11.15
CA LEU A 250 -9.53 -23.10 9.77
C LEU A 250 -8.38 -24.13 9.65
N MET A 251 -7.79 -24.56 10.77
CA MET A 251 -6.69 -25.52 10.76
C MET A 251 -7.17 -26.97 10.72
N LYS A 252 -6.62 -27.75 9.78
CA LYS A 252 -6.83 -29.20 9.76
C LYS A 252 -6.01 -29.86 10.89
N LYS A 253 -6.70 -30.45 11.87
CA LYS A 253 -6.12 -31.24 12.98
C LYS A 253 -5.02 -30.49 13.77
N PRO A 254 -5.38 -29.47 14.58
CA PRO A 254 -4.41 -28.79 15.41
C PRO A 254 -3.79 -29.80 16.39
N LYS A 255 -2.47 -30.04 16.28
CA LYS A 255 -1.72 -30.65 17.39
C LYS A 255 -1.70 -29.64 18.52
N THR A 256 -1.73 -30.05 19.79
CA THR A 256 -1.56 -29.14 20.92
C THR A 256 -0.20 -28.46 20.80
N PRO A 257 -0.14 -27.16 20.46
CA PRO A 257 1.14 -26.49 20.27
C PRO A 257 1.77 -26.18 21.62
N LYS A 258 3.09 -26.16 21.65
CA LYS A 258 3.88 -25.61 22.76
C LYS A 258 4.31 -24.19 22.41
N GLY A 259 4.03 -23.25 23.32
CA GLY A 259 4.40 -21.85 23.20
C GLY A 259 5.39 -21.42 24.28
N THR A 260 6.20 -20.43 23.95
CA THR A 260 6.97 -19.66 24.94
C THR A 260 6.09 -18.64 25.64
N GLN A 261 6.52 -18.12 26.81
CA GLN A 261 5.79 -17.05 27.51
C GLN A 261 5.55 -15.83 26.59
N LEU A 262 6.57 -15.43 25.82
CA LEU A 262 6.49 -14.34 24.86
C LEU A 262 5.35 -14.55 23.83
N THR A 263 5.15 -15.78 23.35
CA THR A 263 4.06 -16.09 22.43
C THR A 263 2.70 -16.03 23.13
N TYR A 264 2.58 -16.55 24.35
CA TYR A 264 1.35 -16.42 25.12
C TYR A 264 0.99 -14.96 25.40
N ASP A 265 1.96 -14.14 25.77
CA ASP A 265 1.78 -12.71 26.00
C ASP A 265 1.29 -11.99 24.74
N TYR A 266 1.84 -12.35 23.58
CA TYR A 266 1.42 -11.80 22.29
C TYR A 266 -0.05 -12.14 21.98
N LEU A 267 -0.42 -13.41 22.10
CA LEU A 267 -1.79 -13.85 21.85
C LEU A 267 -2.78 -13.27 22.86
N ASN A 268 -2.37 -13.14 24.12
CA ASN A 268 -3.17 -12.49 25.15
C ASN A 268 -3.36 -10.99 24.87
N ALA A 269 -2.34 -10.30 24.35
CA ALA A 269 -2.47 -8.91 23.93
C ALA A 269 -3.51 -8.76 22.81
N ILE A 270 -3.46 -9.61 21.79
CA ILE A 270 -4.48 -9.64 20.72
C ILE A 270 -5.88 -9.88 21.30
N LYS A 271 -6.01 -10.87 22.18
CA LYS A 271 -7.29 -11.20 22.82
C LYS A 271 -7.85 -10.01 23.61
N LYS A 272 -7.02 -9.34 24.42
CA LYS A 272 -7.41 -8.13 25.18
C LYS A 272 -7.86 -6.98 24.26
N ILE A 273 -7.14 -6.72 23.16
CA ILE A 273 -7.53 -5.69 22.17
C ILE A 273 -8.86 -6.04 21.51
N LYS A 274 -9.08 -7.32 21.19
CA LYS A 274 -10.35 -7.77 20.60
C LYS A 274 -11.51 -7.61 21.59
N GLU A 275 -11.31 -8.02 22.84
CA GLU A 275 -12.33 -8.01 23.90
C GLU A 275 -12.65 -6.60 24.41
N SER A 276 -11.75 -5.63 24.24
CA SER A 276 -12.01 -4.23 24.60
C SER A 276 -12.96 -3.50 23.64
N GLY A 277 -13.20 -4.06 22.46
CA GLY A 277 -13.99 -3.42 21.41
C GLY A 277 -13.20 -2.44 20.53
N PHE A 278 -11.92 -2.15 20.84
CA PHE A 278 -11.10 -1.17 20.11
C PHE A 278 -10.20 -1.76 19.00
N LEU A 279 -10.56 -2.94 18.48
CA LEU A 279 -9.75 -3.62 17.46
C LEU A 279 -9.62 -2.79 16.16
N ASN A 280 -10.68 -2.09 15.79
CA ASN A 280 -10.70 -1.26 14.58
C ASN A 280 -9.78 -0.04 14.73
N GLU A 281 -9.87 0.66 15.86
CA GLU A 281 -9.03 1.82 16.21
C GLU A 281 -7.56 1.41 16.35
N PHE A 282 -7.28 0.25 16.97
CA PHE A 282 -5.94 -0.31 17.04
C PHE A 282 -5.32 -0.50 15.66
N LEU A 283 -6.06 -1.10 14.73
CA LEU A 283 -5.58 -1.31 13.36
C LEU A 283 -5.43 0.03 12.60
N MET A 284 -6.40 0.94 12.70
CA MET A 284 -6.29 2.27 12.11
C MET A 284 -5.03 3.00 12.60
N SER A 285 -4.79 3.00 13.92
CA SER A 285 -3.61 3.60 14.54
C SER A 285 -2.31 2.95 14.05
N LYS A 286 -2.23 1.60 14.03
CA LYS A 286 -1.08 0.84 13.55
C LYS A 286 -0.71 1.15 12.10
N TYR A 287 -1.71 1.42 11.26
CA TYR A 287 -1.54 1.74 9.85
C TYR A 287 -1.64 3.24 9.56
N HIS A 288 -1.45 4.12 10.56
CA HIS A 288 -1.48 5.58 10.42
C HIS A 288 -2.72 6.10 9.65
N ASN A 289 -3.89 5.54 9.93
CA ASN A 289 -5.16 5.86 9.28
C ASN A 289 -5.17 5.65 7.75
N CYS A 290 -4.25 4.84 7.22
CA CYS A 290 -4.17 4.52 5.79
C CYS A 290 -5.15 3.39 5.38
N LEU A 291 -6.10 2.99 6.22
CA LEU A 291 -7.05 1.92 5.91
C LEU A 291 -8.45 2.46 5.63
N ILE A 292 -9.15 1.77 4.73
CA ILE A 292 -10.57 1.97 4.42
C ILE A 292 -11.37 1.29 5.54
N GLY A 293 -12.01 2.11 6.37
CA GLY A 293 -12.91 1.66 7.42
C GLY A 293 -14.29 1.22 6.90
N PRO A 294 -15.08 0.52 7.73
CA PRO A 294 -16.47 0.19 7.40
C PRO A 294 -17.31 1.46 7.30
N LYS A 295 -18.22 1.52 6.31
CA LYS A 295 -19.03 2.73 6.04
C LYS A 295 -19.86 3.22 7.23
N ASP A 296 -20.37 2.28 8.04
CA ASP A 296 -21.30 2.57 9.12
C ASP A 296 -20.65 2.46 10.50
N TYR A 297 -19.31 2.48 10.57
CA TYR A 297 -18.57 2.40 11.83
C TYR A 297 -18.06 3.78 12.26
N ILE A 298 -18.45 4.21 13.46
CA ILE A 298 -17.94 5.45 14.07
C ILE A 298 -16.77 5.08 14.97
N PHE A 299 -15.57 5.54 14.60
CA PHE A 299 -14.35 5.29 15.36
C PHE A 299 -14.34 6.10 16.67
N ASN A 300 -13.97 5.45 17.77
CA ASN A 300 -13.80 6.08 19.08
C ASN A 300 -12.30 6.15 19.45
N PHE A 301 -11.54 7.00 18.76
CA PHE A 301 -10.10 7.14 18.99
C PHE A 301 -9.78 7.67 20.39
N ASP A 302 -10.57 8.59 20.94
CA ASP A 302 -10.36 9.10 22.29
C ASP A 302 -10.52 8.00 23.35
N GLY A 303 -11.56 7.17 23.20
CA GLY A 303 -11.77 6.00 24.05
C GLY A 303 -10.66 4.97 23.91
N TYR A 304 -10.19 4.73 22.69
CA TYR A 304 -9.07 3.83 22.43
C TYR A 304 -7.76 4.32 23.08
N GLU A 305 -7.41 5.59 22.93
CA GLU A 305 -6.19 6.13 23.54
C GLU A 305 -6.26 6.13 25.07
N LYS A 306 -7.43 6.40 25.66
CA LYS A 306 -7.65 6.23 27.10
C LYS A 306 -7.44 4.78 27.52
N TRP A 307 -8.11 3.83 26.86
CA TRP A 307 -7.98 2.41 27.16
C TRP A 307 -6.54 1.92 27.02
N LYS A 308 -5.83 2.33 25.97
CA LYS A 308 -4.42 2.01 25.71
C LYS A 308 -3.49 2.56 26.80
N SER A 309 -3.79 3.74 27.34
CA SER A 309 -3.02 4.33 28.44
C SER A 309 -3.14 3.54 29.75
N GLU A 310 -4.31 2.94 29.98
CA GLU A 310 -4.65 2.12 31.16
C GLU A 310 -4.22 0.65 30.99
N ASN A 311 -4.07 0.18 29.74
CA ASN A 311 -3.79 -1.22 29.39
C ASN A 311 -2.48 -1.35 28.59
N LYS A 312 -1.35 -1.02 29.23
CA LYS A 312 -0.04 -1.13 28.59
C LYS A 312 0.32 -2.59 28.28
N PHE A 313 0.86 -2.79 27.08
CA PHE A 313 1.41 -4.08 26.66
C PHE A 313 2.94 -3.99 26.68
N ASP A 314 3.60 -4.89 27.40
CA ASP A 314 5.06 -5.00 27.40
C ASP A 314 5.59 -5.81 26.20
N ILE A 315 4.76 -6.02 25.17
CA ILE A 315 5.11 -6.77 23.97
C ILE A 315 5.03 -5.91 22.72
N ASN A 316 6.02 -6.08 21.84
CA ASN A 316 6.02 -5.44 20.54
C ASN A 316 4.95 -6.06 19.64
N MET A 317 3.92 -5.29 19.31
CA MET A 317 2.85 -5.69 18.40
C MET A 317 3.12 -5.34 16.93
N ASP A 318 4.27 -4.71 16.63
CA ASP A 318 4.65 -4.28 15.28
C ASP A 318 5.39 -5.34 14.47
N ASP A 319 5.78 -6.45 15.10
CA ASP A 319 6.45 -7.56 14.43
C ASP A 319 5.63 -8.11 13.26
N LEU A 320 6.27 -8.22 12.09
CA LEU A 320 5.70 -8.86 10.92
C LEU A 320 6.08 -10.35 10.87
N TYR A 321 5.08 -11.21 11.07
CA TYR A 321 5.29 -12.66 11.12
C TYR A 321 5.16 -13.36 9.76
N TYR A 322 4.48 -12.73 8.81
CA TYR A 322 4.37 -13.20 7.44
C TYR A 322 4.06 -12.04 6.49
N VAL A 323 4.23 -12.30 5.20
CA VAL A 323 3.78 -11.42 4.13
C VAL A 323 3.12 -12.23 3.02
N ILE A 324 1.96 -11.78 2.54
CA ILE A 324 1.29 -12.34 1.36
C ILE A 324 1.87 -11.67 0.11
N VAL A 325 2.17 -12.47 -0.92
CA VAL A 325 2.81 -12.00 -2.17
C VAL A 325 2.12 -12.59 -3.38
N ASN A 326 1.66 -11.78 -4.33
CA ASN A 326 1.12 -12.28 -5.60
C ASN A 326 2.20 -12.98 -6.44
N SER A 327 1.79 -14.01 -7.18
CA SER A 327 2.64 -14.63 -8.18
C SER A 327 2.82 -13.75 -9.43
N LYS A 328 4.03 -13.76 -10.00
CA LYS A 328 4.35 -13.17 -11.31
C LYS A 328 3.75 -13.93 -12.51
N LYS A 329 2.98 -14.98 -12.30
CA LYS A 329 2.25 -15.65 -13.39
C LYS A 329 1.15 -14.72 -13.90
N LEU A 330 0.88 -14.75 -15.21
CA LEU A 330 -0.27 -14.05 -15.78
C LEU A 330 -1.51 -14.91 -15.63
N ILE A 331 -2.67 -14.27 -15.50
CA ILE A 331 -3.97 -14.93 -15.52
C ILE A 331 -4.77 -14.49 -16.73
N ASP A 332 -5.56 -15.41 -17.26
CA ASP A 332 -6.59 -15.11 -18.22
C ASP A 332 -7.90 -14.81 -17.48
N LEU A 333 -8.28 -13.54 -17.41
CA LEU A 333 -9.48 -13.09 -16.69
C LEU A 333 -10.79 -13.49 -17.39
N SER A 334 -10.73 -13.95 -18.65
CA SER A 334 -11.91 -14.41 -19.39
C SER A 334 -12.43 -15.76 -18.92
N LYS A 335 -11.59 -16.56 -18.26
CA LYS A 335 -11.98 -17.86 -17.71
C LYS A 335 -12.75 -17.69 -16.40
N GLU A 336 -13.78 -18.52 -16.21
CA GLU A 336 -14.45 -18.64 -14.92
C GLU A 336 -13.51 -19.23 -13.88
N GLU A 337 -13.65 -18.78 -12.63
CA GLU A 337 -12.86 -19.29 -11.52
C GLU A 337 -13.55 -20.55 -10.97
N ASN A 338 -12.99 -21.72 -11.29
CA ASN A 338 -13.31 -22.98 -10.62
C ASN A 338 -12.69 -23.04 -9.21
#